data_AF-A0A8T4DZ47-F1
#
_entry.id   AF-A0A8T4DZ47-F1
#
_cell.length_a   1.000
_cell.length_b   1.000
_cell.length_c   1.000
_cell.angle_alpha   90.00
_cell.angle_beta   90.00
_cell.angle_gamma   90.00
#
_symmetry.space_group_name_H-M   'P 1'
#
loop_
_entity.id
_entity.type
_entity.pdbx_description
1 polymer ?
#
loop_
_entity_poly.entity_id
_entity_poly.type
_entity_poly.pdbx_seq_one_letter_code
_entity_poly.pdbx_strand_id
1 'polypeptide(L)'
;MEKLAPKIKEIAERITYAENKRKNLAEFLLSLKTGIRLSSPVERKEPDGIRIAAVDGGIVKRSLHGFDFILARGAGVVFDYAKGRVAKAEYYPSKMPTPELSVMEMLSDLDYIYSSSILRMGAEIR
;
A
#
# COMPACT_ATOMS: atom_id res chain seq x y z
N MET A 1 -18.33 21.35 -2.98
CA MET A 1 -17.02 21.65 -3.62
C MET A 1 -16.24 22.71 -2.84
N GLU A 2 -16.83 23.87 -2.50
CA GLU A 2 -16.15 24.96 -1.77
C GLU A 2 -15.52 24.59 -0.41
N LYS A 3 -16.13 23.68 0.37
CA LYS A 3 -15.55 23.23 1.66
C LYS A 3 -14.44 22.18 1.52
N LEU A 4 -14.26 21.59 0.33
CA LEU A 4 -13.29 20.51 0.09
C LEU A 4 -11.93 21.06 -0.33
N ALA A 5 -11.93 22.12 -1.14
CA ALA A 5 -10.72 22.80 -1.61
C ALA A 5 -9.76 23.25 -0.49
N PRO A 6 -10.21 23.91 0.61
CA PRO A 6 -9.30 24.31 1.68
C PRO A 6 -8.70 23.11 2.43
N LYS A 7 -9.47 22.02 2.63
CA LYS A 7 -8.96 20.79 3.24
C LYS A 7 -7.92 20.10 2.38
N ILE A 8 -8.13 20.05 1.06
CA ILE A 8 -7.14 19.50 0.12
C ILE A 8 -5.84 20.31 0.17
N LYS A 9 -5.95 21.64 0.22
CA LYS A 9 -4.79 22.53 0.35
C LYS A 9 -4.01 22.28 1.65
N GLU A 10 -4.70 22.17 2.78
CA GLU A 10 -4.08 21.85 4.07
C GLU A 10 -3.36 20.49 4.03
N ILE A 11 -3.97 19.47 3.43
CA ILE A 11 -3.34 18.15 3.25
C ILE A 11 -2.08 18.26 2.39
N ALA A 12 -2.13 18.99 1.27
CA ALA A 12 -0.99 19.20 0.39
C ALA A 12 0.17 19.93 1.09
N GLU A 13 -0.13 20.94 1.91
CA GLU A 13 0.85 21.66 2.72
C GLU A 13 1.52 20.74 3.74
N ARG A 14 0.74 19.88 4.44
CA ARG A 14 1.29 18.90 5.37
C ARG A 14 2.17 17.86 4.69
N ILE A 15 1.80 17.39 3.50
CA ILE A 15 2.61 16.47 2.70
C ILE A 15 3.95 17.13 2.35
N THR A 16 3.90 18.35 1.83
CA THR A 16 5.09 19.13 1.45
C THR A 16 6.01 19.35 2.66
N TYR A 17 5.44 19.72 3.81
CA TYR A 17 6.20 19.90 5.04
C TYR A 17 6.90 18.60 5.49
N ALA A 18 6.18 17.47 5.48
CA ALA A 18 6.74 16.18 5.85
C ALA A 18 7.86 15.74 4.89
N GLU A 19 7.71 16.03 3.60
CA GLU A 19 8.72 15.74 2.58
C GLU A 19 9.99 16.57 2.79
N ASN A 20 9.84 17.88 3.01
CA ASN A 20 10.96 18.76 3.33
C ASN A 20 11.69 18.33 4.61
N LYS A 21 10.95 17.95 5.65
CA LYS A 21 11.54 17.47 6.91
C LYS A 21 12.35 16.18 6.68
N ARG A 22 11.85 15.25 5.87
CA ARG A 22 12.59 14.03 5.49
C ARG A 22 13.85 14.36 4.68
N LYS A 23 13.76 15.29 3.73
CA LYS A 23 14.89 15.71 2.91
C LYS A 23 15.99 16.34 3.76
N ASN A 24 15.63 17.28 4.64
CA ASN A 24 16.59 17.92 5.55
C ASN A 24 17.25 16.91 6.49
N LEU A 25 16.51 15.92 6.98
CA LEU A 25 17.07 14.84 7.79
C LEU A 25 18.05 13.98 6.97
N ALA A 26 17.71 13.63 5.74
CA ALA A 26 18.59 12.86 4.86
C ALA A 26 19.88 13.63 4.56
N GLU A 27 19.80 14.92 4.23
CA GLU A 27 20.96 15.79 4.02
C GLU A 27 21.83 15.90 5.26
N PHE A 28 21.20 16.08 6.43
CA PHE A 28 21.91 16.07 7.72
C PHE A 28 22.65 14.74 7.92
N LEU A 29 21.98 13.60 7.77
CA LEU A 29 22.59 12.27 7.93
C LEU A 29 23.74 12.04 6.94
N LEU A 30 23.60 12.49 5.69
CA LEU A 30 24.66 12.42 4.68
C LEU A 30 25.85 13.35 5.01
N SER A 31 25.60 14.49 5.66
CA SER A 31 26.67 15.42 6.08
C SER A 31 27.51 14.91 7.24
N LEU A 32 26.97 13.99 8.04
CA LEU A 32 27.69 13.44 9.17
C LEU A 32 28.82 12.53 8.66
N LYS A 33 30.06 12.94 8.89
CA LYS A 33 31.27 12.11 8.71
C LYS A 33 31.38 11.07 9.83
N THR A 34 30.32 10.29 10.05
CA THR A 34 30.42 9.08 10.86
C THR A 34 31.24 8.07 10.04
N GLY A 35 32.14 7.30 10.65
CA GLY A 35 32.84 6.20 9.97
C GLY A 35 31.92 5.07 9.48
N ILE A 36 30.61 5.32 9.39
CA ILE A 36 29.53 4.41 9.04
C ILE A 36 28.96 4.87 7.71
N ARG A 37 28.91 3.96 6.74
CA ARG A 37 28.32 4.21 5.42
C ARG A 37 26.79 4.22 5.54
N LEU A 38 26.19 5.40 5.70
CA LEU A 38 24.74 5.57 5.82
C LEU A 38 23.99 5.50 4.49
N SER A 39 24.69 5.57 3.35
CA SER A 39 24.09 5.49 2.03
C SER A 39 25.01 4.82 1.01
N SER A 40 24.41 4.29 -0.05
CA SER A 40 25.12 3.83 -1.24
C SER A 40 24.53 4.53 -2.45
N PRO A 41 25.34 5.21 -3.27
CA PRO A 41 24.86 5.74 -4.53
C PRO A 41 24.37 4.57 -5.39
N VAL A 42 23.19 4.72 -5.96
CA VAL A 42 22.62 3.78 -6.93
C VAL A 42 22.53 4.50 -8.27
N GLU A 43 22.99 3.85 -9.33
CA GLU A 43 22.85 4.40 -10.67
C GLU A 43 21.39 4.36 -11.10
N ARG A 44 20.92 5.46 -11.70
CA ARG A 44 19.59 5.48 -12.29
C ARG A 44 19.59 4.56 -13.51
N LYS A 45 18.82 3.49 -13.45
CA LYS A 45 18.60 2.57 -14.56
C LYS A 45 17.14 2.59 -14.96
N GLU A 46 16.87 2.66 -16.25
CA GLU A 46 15.50 2.50 -16.73
C GLU A 46 15.07 1.03 -16.57
N PRO A 47 13.82 0.80 -16.17
CA PRO A 47 13.26 -0.54 -16.16
C PRO A 47 13.09 -0.98 -17.63
N ASP A 48 13.98 -1.84 -18.11
CA ASP A 48 13.91 -2.40 -19.46
C ASP A 48 14.18 -3.90 -19.41
N GLY A 49 13.25 -4.68 -19.97
CA GLY A 49 13.28 -6.15 -19.87
C GLY A 49 13.03 -6.68 -18.45
N ILE A 50 12.47 -5.86 -17.56
CA ILE A 50 12.14 -6.26 -16.18
C ILE A 50 10.63 -6.36 -15.97
N ARG A 51 10.24 -7.22 -15.03
CA ARG A 51 8.85 -7.36 -14.59
C ARG A 51 8.74 -6.92 -13.14
N ILE A 52 7.78 -6.04 -12.86
CA ILE A 52 7.50 -5.55 -11.51
C ILE A 52 6.11 -6.04 -11.13
N ALA A 53 6.01 -6.82 -10.05
CA ALA A 53 4.74 -7.23 -9.49
C ALA A 53 4.38 -6.36 -8.28
N ALA A 54 3.09 -6.05 -8.13
CA ALA A 54 2.53 -5.42 -6.96
C ALA A 54 1.25 -6.16 -6.56
N VAL A 55 0.99 -6.22 -5.26
CA VAL A 55 -0.21 -6.85 -4.70
C VAL A 55 -0.82 -5.85 -3.72
N ASP A 56 -2.14 -5.72 -3.77
CA ASP A 56 -2.91 -4.93 -2.82
C ASP A 56 -4.16 -5.67 -2.36
N GLY A 57 -4.50 -5.49 -1.08
CA GLY A 57 -5.59 -6.15 -0.39
C GLY A 57 -6.60 -5.17 0.18
N GLY A 58 -7.85 -5.29 -0.26
CA GLY A 58 -8.98 -4.52 0.26
C GLY A 58 -9.74 -5.29 1.34
N ILE A 59 -10.15 -4.59 2.40
CA ILE A 59 -10.99 -5.16 3.45
C ILE A 59 -12.13 -4.21 3.82
N VAL A 60 -13.33 -4.78 4.00
CA VAL A 60 -14.49 -4.14 4.59
C VAL A 60 -15.01 -5.06 5.68
N LYS A 61 -15.27 -4.52 6.87
CA LYS A 61 -15.71 -5.33 8.00
C LYS A 61 -16.76 -4.60 8.81
N ARG A 62 -17.76 -5.30 9.33
CA ARG A 62 -18.74 -4.74 10.27
C ARG A 62 -19.20 -5.80 11.27
N SER A 63 -19.25 -5.37 12.53
CA SER A 63 -19.86 -6.14 13.62
C SER A 63 -21.36 -5.84 13.69
N LEU A 64 -22.17 -6.89 13.83
CA LEU A 64 -23.63 -6.83 13.97
C LEU A 64 -24.06 -7.59 15.23
N HIS A 65 -25.33 -7.45 15.62
CA HIS A 65 -25.87 -8.22 16.73
C HIS A 65 -25.94 -9.71 16.37
N GLY A 66 -25.09 -10.52 17.01
CA GLY A 66 -25.06 -11.98 16.88
C GLY A 66 -24.03 -12.53 15.89
N PHE A 67 -23.43 -11.71 15.03
CA PHE A 67 -22.37 -12.15 14.13
C PHE A 67 -21.54 -10.98 13.59
N ASP A 68 -20.33 -11.31 13.16
CA ASP A 68 -19.45 -10.40 12.45
C ASP A 68 -19.32 -10.81 10.99
N PHE A 69 -19.18 -9.84 10.09
CA PHE A 69 -18.84 -10.13 8.70
C PHE A 69 -17.60 -9.36 8.24
N ILE A 70 -16.76 -10.06 7.48
CA ILE A 70 -15.54 -9.55 6.89
C ILE A 70 -15.58 -9.88 5.40
N LEU A 71 -15.42 -8.85 4.56
CA LEU A 71 -15.24 -8.96 3.13
C LEU A 71 -13.79 -8.62 2.80
N ALA A 72 -13.07 -9.55 2.17
CA ALA A 72 -11.69 -9.34 1.77
C ALA A 72 -11.51 -9.64 0.27
N ARG A 73 -10.63 -8.91 -0.39
CA ARG A 73 -10.16 -9.22 -1.76
C ARG A 73 -8.71 -8.84 -1.91
N GLY A 74 -7.95 -9.63 -2.67
CA GLY A 74 -6.61 -9.26 -3.13
C GLY A 74 -6.59 -9.11 -4.64
N ALA A 75 -5.79 -8.17 -5.13
CA ALA A 75 -5.50 -8.01 -6.55
C ALA A 75 -3.99 -7.85 -6.74
N GLY A 76 -3.42 -8.73 -7.55
CA GLY A 76 -2.07 -8.62 -8.08
C GLY A 76 -2.07 -7.95 -9.45
N VAL A 77 -1.01 -7.18 -9.71
CA VAL A 77 -0.70 -6.67 -11.04
C VAL A 77 0.78 -6.92 -11.35
N VAL A 78 1.06 -7.40 -12.56
CA VAL A 78 2.40 -7.58 -13.08
C VAL A 78 2.58 -6.62 -14.26
N PHE A 79 3.53 -5.70 -14.11
CA PHE A 79 3.92 -4.75 -15.14
C PHE A 79 5.18 -5.23 -15.85
N ASP A 80 5.08 -5.46 -17.15
CA ASP A 80 6.24 -5.69 -18.01
C ASP A 80 6.74 -4.34 -18.51
N TYR A 81 8.02 -4.05 -18.28
CA TYR A 81 8.65 -2.81 -18.73
C TYR A 81 9.53 -3.04 -19.96
N ALA A 82 9.38 -2.16 -20.95
CA ALA A 82 10.24 -2.08 -22.12
C ALA A 82 10.54 -0.60 -22.44
N LYS A 83 11.80 -0.28 -22.74
CA LYS A 83 12.28 1.08 -23.05
C LYS A 83 11.84 2.10 -21.98
N GLY A 84 11.97 1.72 -20.71
CA GLY A 84 11.64 2.58 -19.57
C GLY A 84 10.14 2.83 -19.34
N ARG A 85 9.24 2.13 -20.05
CA ARG A 85 7.78 2.31 -19.95
C ARG A 85 7.07 0.98 -19.74
N VAL A 86 5.85 1.04 -19.18
CA VAL A 86 4.98 -0.13 -19.08
C VAL A 86 4.54 -0.54 -20.48
N ALA A 87 4.94 -1.73 -20.91
CA ALA A 87 4.54 -2.32 -22.18
C ALA A 87 3.25 -3.15 -22.02
N LYS A 88 3.11 -3.84 -20.89
CA LYS A 88 1.97 -4.71 -20.59
C LYS A 88 1.65 -4.68 -19.10
N ALA A 89 0.37 -4.86 -18.77
CA ALA A 89 -0.10 -5.06 -17.41
C ALA A 89 -1.02 -6.30 -17.38
N GLU A 90 -0.68 -7.26 -16.53
CA GLU A 90 -1.48 -8.46 -16.28
C GLU A 90 -2.03 -8.42 -14.85
N TYR A 91 -3.28 -8.82 -14.67
CA TYR A 91 -3.95 -8.79 -13.36
C TYR A 91 -4.28 -10.22 -12.90
N TYR A 92 -4.09 -10.46 -11.61
CA TYR A 92 -4.35 -11.76 -10.98
C TYR A 92 -5.17 -11.56 -9.69
N PRO A 93 -6.24 -12.33 -9.45
CA PRO A 93 -6.88 -13.24 -10.41
C PRO A 93 -7.62 -12.48 -11.54
N SER A 94 -7.98 -11.22 -11.31
CA SER A 94 -8.55 -10.32 -12.32
C SER A 94 -8.36 -8.87 -11.91
N LYS A 95 -8.69 -7.92 -12.80
CA LYS A 95 -8.61 -6.47 -12.51
C LYS A 95 -9.57 -6.03 -11.40
N MET A 96 -10.69 -6.74 -11.22
CA MET A 96 -11.71 -6.45 -10.21
C MET A 96 -12.16 -7.77 -9.56
N PRO A 97 -11.34 -8.34 -8.66
CA PRO A 97 -11.69 -9.58 -8.00
C PRO A 97 -12.91 -9.39 -7.10
N THR A 98 -13.82 -10.38 -7.15
CA THR A 98 -14.99 -10.44 -6.28
C THR A 98 -14.52 -10.64 -4.84
N PRO A 99 -15.01 -9.85 -3.87
CA PRO A 99 -14.68 -10.06 -2.47
C PRO A 99 -15.19 -11.40 -1.94
N GLU A 100 -14.37 -12.06 -1.13
CA GLU A 100 -14.76 -13.23 -0.36
C GLU A 100 -15.42 -12.79 0.95
N LEU A 101 -16.56 -13.40 1.28
CA LEU A 101 -17.29 -13.17 2.53
C LEU A 101 -16.91 -14.21 3.57
N SER A 102 -16.51 -13.74 4.74
CA SER A 102 -16.35 -14.54 5.95
C SER A 102 -17.36 -14.06 6.99
N VAL A 103 -18.20 -14.98 7.48
CA VAL A 103 -19.14 -14.75 8.59
C VAL A 103 -18.62 -15.51 9.80
N MET A 104 -18.56 -14.84 10.94
CA MET A 104 -18.03 -15.38 12.19
C MET A 104 -19.03 -15.14 13.32
N GLU A 105 -19.04 -16.01 14.32
CA GLU A 105 -19.68 -15.71 15.60
C GLU A 105 -19.03 -14.46 16.22
N MET A 106 -19.79 -13.70 17.01
CA MET A 106 -19.32 -12.44 17.61
C MET A 106 -17.96 -12.63 18.28
N LEU A 107 -16.94 -12.05 17.66
CA LEU A 107 -15.59 -12.05 18.17
C LEU A 107 -15.44 -10.94 19.22
N SER A 108 -14.46 -11.10 20.10
CA SER A 108 -13.99 -9.95 20.87
C SER A 108 -13.42 -8.90 19.91
N ASP A 109 -13.41 -7.62 20.30
CA ASP A 109 -12.86 -6.55 19.45
C ASP A 109 -11.42 -6.84 18.99
N LEU A 110 -10.63 -7.46 19.87
CA LEU A 110 -9.23 -7.82 19.63
C LEU A 110 -9.12 -8.97 18.63
N ASP A 111 -9.91 -10.03 18.80
CA ASP A 111 -9.95 -11.16 17.87
C ASP A 111 -10.47 -10.72 16.50
N TYR A 112 -11.43 -9.79 16.47
CA TYR A 112 -11.97 -9.23 15.25
C TYR A 112 -10.93 -8.41 14.48
N ILE A 113 -10.07 -7.66 15.16
CA ILE A 113 -8.93 -6.95 14.55
C ILE A 113 -7.94 -7.95 13.95
N TYR A 114 -7.53 -8.98 14.70
CA TYR A 114 -6.57 -9.96 14.22
C TYR A 114 -7.11 -10.79 13.07
N SER A 115 -8.32 -11.31 13.19
CA SER A 115 -8.98 -12.10 12.15
C SER A 115 -9.10 -11.30 10.86
N SER A 116 -9.49 -10.02 10.95
CA SER A 116 -9.56 -9.15 9.78
C SER A 116 -8.20 -8.94 9.11
N SER A 117 -7.12 -8.80 9.89
CA SER A 117 -5.78 -8.62 9.35
C SER A 117 -5.26 -9.88 8.65
N ILE A 118 -5.52 -11.06 9.24
CA ILE A 118 -5.15 -12.37 8.69
C ILE A 118 -5.91 -12.63 7.39
N LEU A 119 -7.23 -12.37 7.36
CA LEU A 119 -8.03 -12.55 6.15
C LEU A 119 -7.57 -11.64 5.01
N ARG A 120 -7.19 -10.39 5.30
CA ARG A 120 -6.63 -9.46 4.31
C ARG A 120 -5.33 -10.00 3.70
N MET A 121 -4.37 -10.39 4.54
CA MET A 121 -3.10 -10.96 4.08
C MET A 121 -3.33 -12.27 3.32
N GLY A 122 -4.26 -13.11 3.79
CA GLY A 122 -4.63 -14.34 3.10
C GLY A 122 -5.20 -14.09 1.71
N ALA A 123 -5.98 -13.03 1.52
CA ALA A 123 -6.50 -12.63 0.22
C ALA A 123 -5.42 -12.08 -0.72
N GLU A 124 -4.34 -11.48 -0.20
CA GLU A 124 -3.19 -11.00 -0.99
C GLU A 124 -2.31 -12.16 -1.51
N ILE A 125 -2.32 -13.31 -0.83
CA ILE A 125 -1.44 -14.45 -1.16
C ILE A 125 -2.11 -15.46 -2.12
N ARG A 126 -3.44 -15.43 -2.24
CA ARG A 126 -4.22 -16.33 -3.11
C ARG A 126 -4.38 -15.77 -4.51
#